data_AF-A0A561BJU0-F1
#
_entry.id   AF-A0A561BJU0-F1
#
_cell.length_a   1.000
_cell.length_b   1.000
_cell.length_c   1.000
_cell.angle_alpha   90.00
_cell.angle_beta   90.00
_cell.angle_gamma   90.00
#
_symmetry.space_group_name_H-M   'P 1'
#
loop_
_entity.id
_entity.type
_entity.pdbx_description
1 polymer ?
#
loop_
_entity_poly.entity_id
_entity_poly.type
_entity_poly.pdbx_seq_one_letter_code
_entity_poly.pdbx_strand_id
1 'polypeptide(L)'
;MSKTDLEDDLRATLDRAAASVPLAPDLAERAATGAHRARRRTFAVCGAAVAGVAVIAAAGFALRDGGPTPLPPSAAGPTVAAGTPTTGPSVQQVTGTWRATKLDGFTALKTNRPENPVLTFNPNGTWVGSDGCNGISGTFSIGQRGEFTAKVDGQRLIECANVPHTAALQVTKRVEVDAKTLRLYAADGREVANYARTG
;
A
#
# COMPACT_ATOMS: atom_id res chain seq x y z
N MET A 1 -22.64 -49.49 -0.95
CA MET A 1 -23.13 -48.23 -1.55
C MET A 1 -22.47 -48.06 -2.89
N SER A 2 -23.27 -47.88 -3.93
CA SER A 2 -22.77 -47.60 -5.27
C SER A 2 -22.43 -46.11 -5.39
N LYS A 3 -21.56 -45.75 -6.34
CA LYS A 3 -21.15 -44.36 -6.58
C LYS A 3 -22.36 -43.44 -6.87
N THR A 4 -23.38 -43.98 -7.52
CA THR A 4 -24.63 -43.27 -7.84
C THR A 4 -25.43 -42.93 -6.58
N ASP A 5 -25.45 -43.81 -5.57
CA ASP A 5 -26.16 -43.53 -4.31
C ASP A 5 -25.55 -42.33 -3.56
N LEU A 6 -24.22 -42.18 -3.63
CA LEU A 6 -23.50 -41.08 -2.99
C LEU A 6 -23.75 -39.74 -3.70
N GLU A 7 -23.79 -39.74 -5.03
CA GLU A 7 -24.05 -38.54 -5.83
C GLU A 7 -25.48 -38.02 -5.63
N ASP A 8 -26.45 -38.93 -5.51
CA ASP A 8 -27.85 -38.56 -5.25
C ASP A 8 -28.05 -38.03 -3.83
N ASP A 9 -27.37 -38.61 -2.83
CA ASP A 9 -27.42 -38.12 -1.44
C ASP A 9 -26.77 -36.74 -1.28
N LEU A 10 -25.65 -36.50 -1.97
CA LEU A 10 -25.00 -35.19 -2.05
C LEU A 10 -25.91 -34.15 -2.69
N ARG A 11 -26.54 -34.48 -3.82
CA ARG A 11 -27.46 -33.58 -4.54
C ARG A 11 -28.68 -33.25 -3.66
N ALA A 12 -29.27 -34.24 -3.00
CA ALA A 12 -30.38 -34.04 -2.07
C ALA A 12 -29.99 -33.17 -0.86
N THR A 13 -28.76 -33.32 -0.36
CA THR A 13 -28.24 -32.51 0.75
C THR A 13 -28.01 -31.05 0.33
N LEU A 14 -27.46 -30.83 -0.86
CA LEU A 14 -27.27 -29.50 -1.44
C LEU A 14 -28.60 -28.78 -1.69
N ASP A 15 -29.60 -29.47 -2.23
CA ASP A 15 -30.92 -28.88 -2.47
C ASP A 15 -31.62 -28.50 -1.15
N ARG A 16 -31.49 -29.35 -0.13
CA ARG A 16 -32.02 -29.06 1.22
C ARG A 16 -31.31 -27.87 1.86
N ALA A 17 -30.00 -27.77 1.70
CA ALA A 17 -29.21 -26.65 2.19
C ALA A 17 -29.59 -25.34 1.47
N ALA A 18 -29.73 -25.37 0.15
CA ALA A 18 -30.14 -24.22 -0.65
C ALA A 18 -31.56 -23.72 -0.27
N ALA A 19 -32.49 -24.64 -0.03
CA ALA A 19 -33.86 -24.30 0.41
C ALA A 19 -33.91 -23.68 1.82
N SER A 20 -32.89 -23.91 2.65
CA SER A 20 -32.80 -23.35 4.00
C SER A 20 -32.16 -21.95 4.06
N VAL A 21 -31.61 -21.47 2.94
CA VAL A 21 -31.05 -20.11 2.87
C VAL A 21 -32.18 -19.12 2.60
N PRO A 22 -32.51 -18.22 3.53
CA PRO A 22 -33.48 -17.18 3.25
C PRO A 22 -32.96 -16.30 2.12
N LEU A 23 -33.77 -16.05 1.08
CA LEU A 23 -33.49 -14.97 0.15
C LEU A 23 -33.40 -13.69 0.98
N ALA A 24 -32.22 -13.09 1.05
CA ALA A 24 -32.01 -11.81 1.70
C ALA A 24 -32.25 -10.70 0.65
N PRO A 25 -33.45 -10.10 0.57
CA PRO A 25 -33.72 -9.00 -0.37
C PRO A 25 -32.90 -7.74 -0.05
N ASP A 26 -32.19 -7.72 1.08
CA ASP A 26 -31.57 -6.54 1.66
C ASP A 26 -30.06 -6.41 1.38
N LEU A 27 -29.43 -7.36 0.68
CA LEU A 27 -27.99 -7.29 0.38
C LEU A 27 -27.66 -6.15 -0.58
N ALA A 28 -28.49 -5.95 -1.61
CA ALA A 28 -28.35 -4.83 -2.54
C ALA A 28 -28.62 -3.48 -1.86
N GLU A 29 -29.59 -3.44 -0.94
CA GLU A 29 -29.98 -2.24 -0.20
C GLU A 29 -28.91 -1.85 0.86
N ARG A 30 -28.30 -2.83 1.55
CA ARG A 30 -27.14 -2.59 2.44
C ARG A 30 -25.93 -2.07 1.68
N ALA A 31 -25.67 -2.57 0.47
CA ALA A 31 -24.56 -2.11 -0.37
C ALA A 31 -24.76 -0.65 -0.83
N ALA A 32 -25.98 -0.27 -1.21
CA ALA A 32 -26.31 1.09 -1.62
C ALA A 32 -26.23 2.09 -0.44
N THR A 33 -26.69 1.69 0.75
CA THR A 33 -26.71 2.56 1.94
C THR A 33 -25.29 2.87 2.45
N GLY A 34 -24.35 1.93 2.33
CA GLY A 34 -22.93 2.13 2.65
C GLY A 34 -22.25 3.16 1.73
N ALA A 35 -22.54 3.10 0.42
CA ALA A 35 -21.97 4.01 -0.57
C ALA A 35 -22.46 5.47 -0.42
N HIS A 36 -23.73 5.67 -0.05
CA HIS A 36 -24.29 7.02 0.16
C HIS A 36 -23.77 7.69 1.44
N ARG A 37 -23.50 6.94 2.51
CA ARG A 37 -22.91 7.48 3.75
C ARG A 37 -21.46 7.91 3.58
N ALA A 38 -20.70 7.22 2.73
CA ALA A 38 -19.34 7.60 2.36
C ALA A 38 -19.31 8.89 1.51
N ARG A 39 -20.22 9.04 0.54
CA ARG A 39 -20.31 10.25 -0.31
C ARG A 39 -20.72 11.51 0.46
N ARG A 40 -21.59 11.42 1.48
CA ARG A 40 -22.01 12.60 2.26
C ARG A 40 -20.90 13.17 3.15
N ARG A 41 -19.86 12.41 3.49
CA ARG A 41 -18.71 12.90 4.28
C ARG A 41 -17.67 13.65 3.44
N THR A 42 -17.73 13.55 2.11
CA THR A 42 -16.74 14.18 1.22
C THR A 42 -17.10 15.61 0.80
N PHE A 43 -18.35 16.06 0.98
CA PHE A 43 -18.79 17.41 0.56
C PHE A 43 -18.73 18.49 1.64
N ALA A 44 -18.32 18.18 2.88
CA ALA A 44 -18.30 19.13 3.99
C ALA A 44 -16.92 19.73 4.33
N VAL A 45 -15.87 19.47 3.53
CA VAL A 45 -14.48 19.94 3.83
C VAL A 45 -13.88 20.85 2.73
N CYS A 46 -14.59 21.14 1.64
CA CYS A 46 -14.11 22.06 0.59
C CYS A 46 -14.63 23.50 0.75
N GLY A 47 -14.60 24.04 1.96
CA GLY A 47 -14.89 25.44 2.23
C GLY A 47 -13.64 26.18 2.72
N ALA A 48 -13.21 27.19 1.96
CA ALA A 48 -12.15 28.18 2.25
C ALA A 48 -10.71 27.82 1.86
N ALA A 49 -10.36 28.10 0.59
CA ALA A 49 -9.15 28.87 0.22
C ALA A 49 -9.18 29.19 -1.30
N VAL A 50 -10.02 30.14 -1.71
CA VAL A 50 -9.88 30.81 -3.01
C VAL A 50 -9.67 32.29 -2.73
N ALA A 51 -8.41 32.71 -2.64
CA ALA A 51 -8.04 34.11 -2.74
C ALA A 51 -6.57 34.20 -3.17
N GLY A 52 -6.35 34.86 -4.31
CA GLY A 52 -5.01 35.27 -4.74
C GLY A 52 -4.59 34.69 -6.09
N VAL A 53 -5.10 35.27 -7.17
CA VAL A 53 -4.30 35.93 -8.22
C VAL A 53 -5.20 36.04 -9.47
N ALA A 54 -5.74 37.24 -9.67
CA ALA A 54 -6.24 37.68 -10.96
C ALA A 54 -6.19 39.21 -11.00
N VAL A 55 -5.04 39.76 -11.41
CA VAL A 55 -4.99 41.10 -12.00
C VAL A 55 -4.24 40.97 -13.33
N ILE A 56 -4.98 40.61 -14.36
CA ILE A 56 -4.64 40.98 -15.73
C ILE A 56 -5.79 41.87 -16.20
N ALA A 57 -5.56 43.18 -16.20
CA ALA A 57 -6.38 44.13 -16.93
C ALA A 57 -5.44 44.98 -17.76
N ALA A 58 -5.58 44.78 -19.06
CA ALA A 58 -4.90 45.50 -20.12
C ALA A 58 -5.16 47.01 -20.06
N ALA A 59 -4.14 47.79 -20.40
CA ALA A 59 -4.31 49.09 -21.02
C ALA A 59 -3.33 49.15 -22.20
N GLY A 60 -3.86 48.87 -23.39
CA GLY A 60 -3.21 49.14 -24.65
C GLY A 60 -3.59 50.54 -25.16
N PHE A 61 -2.67 51.08 -25.96
CA PHE A 61 -2.76 52.26 -26.83
C PHE A 61 -2.51 53.65 -26.22
N ALA A 62 -1.27 54.12 -26.41
CA ALA A 62 -1.01 55.47 -26.91
C ALA A 62 0.13 55.40 -27.95
N LEU A 63 -0.08 56.03 -29.11
CA LEU A 63 0.87 56.19 -30.21
C LEU A 63 1.97 57.21 -29.84
N ARG A 64 3.18 57.03 -30.40
CA ARG A 64 3.89 58.02 -31.26
C ARG A 64 5.42 58.17 -31.02
N ASP A 65 6.15 58.01 -32.14
CA ASP A 65 7.45 58.53 -32.61
C ASP A 65 8.67 58.77 -31.69
N GLY A 66 9.82 58.17 -32.08
CA GLY A 66 11.09 58.89 -32.18
C GLY A 66 12.31 58.36 -31.40
N GLY A 67 13.26 57.70 -32.10
CA GLY A 67 14.68 57.66 -31.74
C GLY A 67 15.31 56.28 -31.47
N PRO A 68 16.50 55.95 -32.02
CA PRO A 68 17.21 54.70 -31.70
C PRO A 68 18.05 54.85 -30.43
N THR A 69 17.61 54.23 -29.34
CA THR A 69 18.40 54.11 -28.09
C THR A 69 18.94 52.68 -27.98
N PRO A 70 20.24 52.46 -27.64
CA PRO A 70 20.79 51.12 -27.47
C PRO A 70 20.19 50.44 -26.23
N LEU A 71 19.70 49.20 -26.37
CA LEU A 71 19.19 48.41 -25.25
C LEU A 71 20.34 47.86 -24.37
N PRO A 72 20.19 47.87 -23.03
CA PRO A 72 21.11 47.19 -22.11
C PRO A 72 21.00 45.66 -22.19
N PRO A 73 22.00 44.89 -21.69
CA PRO A 73 22.01 43.43 -21.80
C PRO A 73 20.85 42.78 -21.07
N SER A 74 20.24 41.81 -21.76
CA SER A 74 19.14 40.96 -21.30
C SER A 74 19.47 40.31 -19.95
N ALA A 75 18.76 40.70 -18.90
CA ALA A 75 18.80 40.01 -17.62
C ALA A 75 18.32 38.56 -17.81
N ALA A 76 19.13 37.61 -17.36
CA ALA A 76 18.82 36.20 -17.35
C ALA A 76 17.53 35.96 -16.53
N GLY A 77 16.56 35.26 -17.13
CA GLY A 77 15.37 34.81 -16.41
C GLY A 77 15.74 33.84 -15.28
N PRO A 78 14.91 33.75 -14.23
CA PRO A 78 15.17 32.81 -13.13
C PRO A 78 15.16 31.38 -13.67
N THR A 79 16.31 30.72 -13.58
CA THR A 79 16.46 29.28 -13.79
C THR A 79 15.54 28.57 -12.81
N VAL A 80 14.47 27.94 -13.30
CA VAL A 80 13.67 26.99 -12.51
C VAL A 80 14.61 25.84 -12.18
N ALA A 81 15.04 25.77 -10.91
CA ALA A 81 15.83 24.65 -10.42
C ALA A 81 15.03 23.37 -10.67
N ALA A 82 15.53 22.51 -11.55
CA ALA A 82 15.00 21.17 -11.72
C ALA A 82 15.14 20.45 -10.38
N GLY A 83 14.00 20.13 -9.75
CA GLY A 83 13.99 19.34 -8.52
C GLY A 83 14.69 18.01 -8.77
N THR A 84 15.61 17.64 -7.89
CA THR A 84 16.20 16.30 -7.92
C THR A 84 15.08 15.26 -7.79
N PRO A 85 15.01 14.25 -8.67
CA PRO A 85 14.06 13.17 -8.48
C PRO A 85 14.36 12.53 -7.11
N THR A 86 13.36 12.51 -6.23
CA THR A 86 13.43 11.72 -5.00
C THR A 86 13.40 10.24 -5.41
N THR A 87 14.58 9.63 -5.50
CA THR A 87 14.71 8.20 -5.76
C THR A 87 14.12 7.44 -4.58
N GLY A 88 13.14 6.58 -4.84
CA GLY A 88 12.60 5.67 -3.83
C GLY A 88 13.63 4.62 -3.39
N PRO A 89 13.29 3.81 -2.39
CA PRO A 89 14.19 2.76 -1.92
C PRO A 89 14.50 1.72 -3.01
N SER A 90 15.71 1.17 -2.98
CA SER A 90 16.17 0.09 -3.84
C SER A 90 16.11 -1.28 -3.15
N VAL A 91 16.20 -2.34 -3.93
CA VAL A 91 16.34 -3.74 -3.44
C VAL A 91 17.55 -3.87 -2.52
N GLN A 92 18.67 -3.21 -2.84
CA GLN A 92 19.88 -3.22 -2.03
C GLN A 92 19.65 -2.58 -0.65
N GLN A 93 18.86 -1.52 -0.56
CA GLN A 93 18.54 -0.87 0.72
C GLN A 93 17.65 -1.74 1.62
N VAL A 94 16.75 -2.52 1.03
CA VAL A 94 15.87 -3.44 1.77
C VAL A 94 16.56 -4.76 2.12
N THR A 95 17.59 -5.16 1.38
CA THR A 95 18.36 -6.39 1.63
C THR A 95 18.83 -6.47 3.08
N GLY A 96 18.63 -7.62 3.71
CA GLY A 96 18.98 -7.90 5.10
C GLY A 96 17.86 -8.55 5.88
N THR A 97 18.11 -8.78 7.18
CA THR A 97 17.18 -9.43 8.10
C THR A 97 16.50 -8.39 9.00
N TRP A 98 15.21 -8.60 9.24
CA TRP A 98 14.28 -7.64 9.81
C TRP A 98 13.36 -8.31 10.81
N ARG A 99 13.16 -7.68 11.95
CA ARG A 99 12.23 -8.11 13.01
C ARG A 99 11.09 -7.11 13.14
N ALA A 100 9.86 -7.61 13.17
CA ALA A 100 8.69 -6.75 13.34
C ALA A 100 8.71 -6.06 14.72
N THR A 101 8.56 -4.74 14.72
CA THR A 101 8.36 -3.91 15.92
C THR A 101 6.91 -3.47 16.05
N LYS A 102 6.18 -3.45 14.92
CA LYS A 102 4.75 -3.16 14.86
C LYS A 102 4.13 -3.89 13.66
N LEU A 103 2.94 -4.44 13.85
CA LEU A 103 2.09 -4.97 12.79
C LEU A 103 0.67 -4.49 13.06
N ASP A 104 0.03 -3.93 12.04
CA ASP A 104 -1.34 -3.45 12.16
C ASP A 104 -2.29 -4.60 12.54
N GLY A 105 -3.15 -4.34 13.53
CA GLY A 105 -4.06 -5.35 14.08
C GLY A 105 -3.41 -6.50 14.86
N PHE A 106 -2.09 -6.50 15.09
CA PHE A 106 -1.39 -7.60 15.79
C PHE A 106 -0.58 -7.12 16.99
N THR A 107 -0.94 -7.58 18.19
CA THR A 107 -0.36 -7.13 19.47
C THR A 107 0.59 -8.14 20.11
N ALA A 108 0.61 -9.38 19.64
CA ALA A 108 1.32 -10.51 20.25
C ALA A 108 2.79 -10.66 19.76
N LEU A 109 3.46 -9.56 19.38
CA LEU A 109 4.84 -9.62 18.86
C LEU A 109 5.84 -10.21 19.87
N LYS A 110 5.64 -9.97 21.17
CA LYS A 110 6.53 -10.41 22.25
C LYS A 110 6.23 -11.80 22.80
N THR A 111 5.25 -12.51 22.23
CA THR A 111 4.94 -13.89 22.64
C THR A 111 6.14 -14.79 22.43
N ASN A 112 6.40 -15.67 23.40
CA ASN A 112 7.45 -16.67 23.28
C ASN A 112 7.12 -17.68 22.17
N ARG A 113 8.10 -18.00 21.34
CA ARG A 113 7.94 -18.89 20.18
C ARG A 113 9.16 -19.79 20.05
N PRO A 114 9.02 -20.98 19.44
CA PRO A 114 10.15 -21.87 19.17
C PRO A 114 11.27 -21.20 18.38
N GLU A 115 10.92 -20.34 17.43
CA GLU A 115 11.86 -19.60 16.60
C GLU A 115 11.65 -18.08 16.69
N ASN A 116 12.68 -17.33 16.29
CA ASN A 116 12.60 -15.88 16.18
C ASN A 116 11.79 -15.49 14.93
N PRO A 117 10.68 -14.74 15.08
CA PRO A 117 9.94 -14.24 13.92
C PRO A 117 10.73 -13.13 13.22
N VAL A 118 11.21 -13.41 12.01
CA VAL A 118 12.07 -12.52 11.21
C VAL A 118 11.77 -12.69 9.72
N LEU A 119 12.07 -11.65 8.95
CA LEU A 119 12.10 -11.65 7.49
C LEU A 119 13.49 -11.30 6.99
N THR A 120 13.99 -12.05 6.01
CA THR A 120 15.24 -11.75 5.30
C THR A 120 14.93 -11.50 3.83
N PHE A 121 15.22 -10.29 3.37
CA PHE A 121 15.16 -9.93 1.94
C PHE A 121 16.53 -10.14 1.31
N ASN A 122 16.56 -10.85 0.18
CA ASN A 122 17.76 -11.16 -0.57
C ASN A 122 17.92 -10.18 -1.76
N PRO A 123 19.17 -9.93 -2.21
CA PRO A 123 19.43 -8.97 -3.28
C PRO A 123 18.90 -9.42 -4.66
N ASN A 124 18.54 -10.70 -4.81
CA ASN A 124 17.97 -11.27 -6.03
C ASN A 124 16.43 -11.17 -6.09
N GLY A 125 15.79 -10.46 -5.17
CA GLY A 125 14.34 -10.31 -5.16
C GLY A 125 13.58 -11.49 -4.52
N THR A 126 14.26 -12.39 -3.81
CA THR A 126 13.59 -13.39 -2.96
C THR A 126 13.55 -12.93 -1.51
N TRP A 127 12.62 -13.47 -0.73
CA TRP A 127 12.62 -13.33 0.71
C TRP A 127 12.35 -14.67 1.38
N VAL A 128 12.91 -14.83 2.56
CA VAL A 128 12.70 -15.98 3.45
C VAL A 128 12.43 -15.47 4.85
N GLY A 129 11.92 -16.31 5.74
CA GLY A 129 11.71 -15.91 7.11
C GLY A 129 11.14 -17.03 7.98
N SER A 130 10.87 -16.66 9.22
CA SER A 130 10.10 -17.45 10.16
C SER A 130 8.97 -16.58 10.71
N ASP A 131 7.77 -17.13 10.83
CA ASP A 131 6.69 -16.51 11.62
C ASP A 131 6.77 -16.86 13.12
N GLY A 132 7.85 -17.55 13.49
CA GLY A 132 8.17 -18.05 14.81
C GLY A 132 7.86 -19.54 15.02
N CYS A 133 7.17 -20.19 14.08
CA CYS A 133 6.96 -21.65 14.08
C CYS A 133 7.10 -22.29 12.70
N ASN A 134 6.82 -21.51 11.65
CA ASN A 134 6.84 -21.93 10.27
C ASN A 134 7.87 -21.13 9.48
N GLY A 135 8.64 -21.84 8.67
CA GLY A 135 9.39 -21.22 7.59
C GLY A 135 8.43 -20.66 6.54
N ILE A 136 8.70 -19.42 6.12
CA ILE A 136 7.95 -18.68 5.10
C ILE A 136 8.89 -18.19 4.01
N SER A 137 8.44 -18.14 2.77
CA SER A 137 9.25 -17.65 1.66
C SER A 137 8.43 -17.06 0.52
N GLY A 138 9.11 -16.32 -0.34
CA GLY A 138 8.52 -15.79 -1.55
C GLY A 138 9.46 -14.93 -2.38
N THR A 139 8.85 -14.09 -3.22
CA THR A 139 9.54 -13.10 -4.04
C THR A 139 9.01 -11.70 -3.77
N PHE A 140 9.81 -10.68 -4.09
CA PHE A 140 9.43 -9.28 -4.00
C PHE A 140 10.10 -8.44 -5.11
N SER A 141 9.52 -7.28 -5.38
CA SER A 141 10.13 -6.24 -6.22
C SER A 141 9.83 -4.85 -5.67
N ILE A 142 10.73 -3.91 -5.97
CA ILE A 142 10.61 -2.51 -5.58
C ILE A 142 10.72 -1.63 -6.83
N GLY A 143 9.69 -0.80 -7.07
CA GLY A 143 9.65 0.21 -8.12
C GLY A 143 10.46 1.46 -7.78
N GLN A 144 10.63 2.34 -8.76
CA GLN A 144 11.49 3.53 -8.65
C GLN A 144 11.07 4.52 -7.55
N ARG A 145 9.81 4.47 -7.10
CA ARG A 145 9.28 5.34 -6.04
C ARG A 145 8.91 4.54 -4.79
N GLY A 146 9.48 3.36 -4.62
CA GLY A 146 9.21 2.47 -3.50
C GLY A 146 7.93 1.66 -3.63
N GLU A 147 7.34 1.57 -4.83
CA GLU A 147 6.21 0.67 -5.08
C GLU A 147 6.64 -0.77 -4.76
N PHE A 148 5.90 -1.45 -3.91
CA PHE A 148 6.27 -2.76 -3.41
C PHE A 148 5.24 -3.80 -3.81
N THR A 149 5.72 -4.95 -4.26
CA THR A 149 4.91 -6.14 -4.45
C THR A 149 5.64 -7.34 -3.89
N ALA A 150 4.94 -8.19 -3.16
CA ALA A 150 5.45 -9.48 -2.72
C ALA A 150 4.50 -10.60 -3.14
N LYS A 151 5.09 -11.76 -3.45
CA LYS A 151 4.39 -13.04 -3.60
C LYS A 151 4.83 -13.96 -2.46
N VAL A 152 3.93 -14.83 -2.04
CA VAL A 152 4.19 -15.88 -1.05
C VAL A 152 4.23 -17.20 -1.80
N ASP A 153 5.35 -17.91 -1.73
CA ASP A 153 5.56 -19.15 -2.47
C ASP A 153 5.29 -20.38 -1.59
N GLY A 154 5.48 -20.28 -0.28
CA GLY A 154 5.17 -21.37 0.64
C GLY A 154 5.24 -20.99 2.12
N GLN A 155 4.48 -21.72 2.92
CA GLN A 155 4.56 -21.72 4.38
C GLN A 155 4.26 -23.13 4.90
N ARG A 156 4.94 -23.53 5.99
CA ARG A 156 4.48 -24.68 6.79
C ARG A 156 3.21 -24.26 7.56
N LEU A 157 2.39 -25.22 7.95
CA LEU A 157 1.11 -24.99 8.64
C LEU A 157 1.09 -25.64 10.03
N ILE A 158 2.10 -25.33 10.85
CA ILE A 158 2.15 -25.70 12.26
C ILE A 158 1.36 -24.66 13.05
N GLU A 159 0.45 -25.13 13.89
CA GLU A 159 -0.40 -24.29 14.74
C GLU A 159 0.40 -23.70 15.90
N CYS A 160 0.52 -22.38 15.93
CA CYS A 160 1.04 -21.62 17.06
C CYS A 160 0.65 -20.13 16.90
N ALA A 161 1.05 -19.28 17.86
CA ALA A 161 0.83 -17.84 17.81
C ALA A 161 1.71 -17.11 16.75
N ASN A 162 1.63 -17.49 15.47
CA ASN A 162 2.44 -17.00 14.35
C ASN A 162 2.40 -15.46 14.23
N VAL A 163 3.54 -14.86 13.85
CA VAL A 163 3.59 -13.45 13.46
C VAL A 163 3.15 -13.33 11.99
N PRO A 164 2.13 -12.52 11.65
CA PRO A 164 1.50 -12.51 10.32
C PRO A 164 2.32 -11.73 9.27
N HIS A 165 3.58 -12.11 9.05
CA HIS A 165 4.47 -11.49 8.07
C HIS A 165 3.92 -11.57 6.64
N THR A 166 3.43 -12.74 6.23
CA THR A 166 2.89 -12.97 4.87
C THR A 166 1.72 -12.05 4.56
N ALA A 167 0.78 -11.90 5.51
CA ALA A 167 -0.36 -10.99 5.37
C ALA A 167 0.10 -9.53 5.22
N ALA A 168 1.06 -9.07 6.04
CA ALA A 168 1.60 -7.72 5.93
C ALA A 168 2.26 -7.47 4.57
N LEU A 169 3.08 -8.42 4.07
CA LEU A 169 3.74 -8.30 2.77
C LEU A 169 2.73 -8.25 1.60
N GLN A 170 1.65 -9.04 1.66
CA GLN A 170 0.64 -9.09 0.60
C GLN A 170 -0.17 -7.79 0.45
N VAL A 171 -0.49 -7.13 1.56
CA VAL A 171 -1.26 -5.87 1.55
C VAL A 171 -0.40 -4.64 1.27
N THR A 172 0.92 -4.76 1.45
CA THR A 172 1.87 -3.67 1.21
C THR A 172 1.89 -3.28 -0.26
N LYS A 173 1.89 -1.97 -0.52
CA LYS A 173 2.03 -1.35 -1.85
C LYS A 173 3.15 -0.35 -1.94
N ARG A 174 3.66 0.14 -0.81
CA ARG A 174 4.82 1.03 -0.76
C ARG A 174 5.69 0.69 0.42
N VAL A 175 7.00 0.87 0.26
CA VAL A 175 7.98 0.75 1.33
C VAL A 175 8.78 2.02 1.50
N GLU A 176 9.20 2.26 2.73
CA GLU A 176 10.26 3.20 3.08
C GLU A 176 11.31 2.44 3.88
N VAL A 177 12.58 2.69 3.63
CA VAL A 177 13.67 2.04 4.36
C VAL A 177 14.80 3.01 4.63
N ASP A 178 15.34 2.91 5.83
CA ASP A 178 16.60 3.53 6.22
C ASP A 178 17.56 2.44 6.76
N ALA A 179 18.69 2.85 7.32
CA ALA A 179 19.71 1.93 7.82
C ALA A 179 19.20 0.95 8.90
N LYS A 180 18.17 1.32 9.66
CA LYS A 180 17.67 0.58 10.84
C LYS A 180 16.20 0.19 10.73
N THR A 181 15.42 0.88 9.92
CA THR A 181 13.96 0.75 9.91
C THR A 181 13.45 0.42 8.51
N LEU A 182 12.52 -0.52 8.43
CA LEU A 182 11.73 -0.81 7.24
C LEU A 182 10.26 -0.58 7.60
N ARG A 183 9.60 0.30 6.86
CA ARG A 183 8.18 0.64 7.03
C ARG A 183 7.41 0.22 5.79
N LEU A 184 6.30 -0.46 6.03
CA LEU A 184 5.43 -0.97 4.98
C LEU A 184 4.10 -0.22 5.02
N TYR A 185 3.58 0.14 3.85
CA TYR A 185 2.32 0.89 3.71
C TYR A 185 1.35 0.20 2.77
N ALA A 186 0.07 0.23 3.13
CA ALA A 186 -1.02 -0.15 2.24
C ALA A 186 -1.28 0.92 1.16
N ALA A 187 -2.16 0.60 0.21
CA ALA A 187 -2.54 1.48 -0.90
C ALA A 187 -3.13 2.83 -0.45
N ASP A 188 -3.81 2.85 0.70
CA ASP A 188 -4.43 4.03 1.32
C ASP A 188 -3.42 4.90 2.09
N GLY A 189 -2.14 4.53 2.10
CA GLY A 189 -1.08 5.23 2.82
C GLY A 189 -0.96 4.86 4.30
N ARG A 190 -1.82 3.98 4.82
CA ARG A 190 -1.74 3.49 6.20
C ARG A 190 -0.53 2.60 6.39
N GLU A 191 0.20 2.80 7.49
CA GLU A 191 1.31 1.93 7.88
C GLU A 191 0.77 0.56 8.32
N VAL A 192 1.18 -0.50 7.64
CA VAL A 192 0.78 -1.88 7.95
C VAL A 192 1.80 -2.60 8.83
N ALA A 193 3.07 -2.18 8.76
CA ALA A 193 4.13 -2.77 9.55
C ALA A 193 5.33 -1.83 9.71
N ASN A 194 6.03 -1.99 10.83
CA ASN A 194 7.34 -1.44 11.08
C ASN A 194 8.28 -2.58 11.50
N TYR A 195 9.48 -2.59 10.94
CA TYR A 195 10.52 -3.56 11.25
C TYR A 195 11.81 -2.85 11.63
N ALA A 196 12.53 -3.45 12.58
CA ALA A 196 13.90 -3.10 12.90
C ALA A 196 14.87 -4.09 12.24
N ARG A 197 15.97 -3.58 11.67
CA ARG A 197 17.05 -4.40 11.13
C ARG A 197 17.70 -5.21 12.26
N THR A 198 17.93 -6.49 12.03
CA THR A 198 18.73 -7.32 12.93
C THR A 198 20.19 -7.22 12.52
N GLY A 199 21.07 -6.98 13.49
CA GLY A 199 22.52 -6.87 13.28
C GLY A 199 23.18 -8.17 12.83
#